data_AF-A0A7Y2MNS8-F1
#
_entry.id   AF-A0A7Y2MNS8-F1
#
_cell.length_a   1.000
_cell.length_b   1.000
_cell.length_c   1.000
_cell.angle_alpha   90.00
_cell.angle_beta   90.00
_cell.angle_gamma   90.00
#
_symmetry.space_group_name_H-M   'P 1'
#
loop_
_entity.id
_entity.type
_entity.pdbx_description
1 polymer ?
#
loop_
_entity_poly.entity_id
_entity_poly.type
_entity_poly.pdbx_seq_one_letter_code
_entity_poly.pdbx_strand_id
1 'polypeptide(L)' 'VVDMLYFPLFEFYWPSWIPFIGGNYFQFFSAIFNVADASIFIGVCIILIFQKRFFPEDKPKEQLEPMAVNEEEVQQDI' A
#
# COMPACT_ATOMS: atom_id res chain seq x y z
N VAL A 1 26.26 -12.66 -2.59
CA VAL A 1 26.00 -12.16 -3.96
C VAL A 1 25.13 -10.92 -3.81
N VAL A 2 25.46 -9.83 -4.51
CA VAL A 2 24.80 -8.53 -4.36
C VAL A 2 24.24 -8.14 -5.72
N ASP A 3 22.92 -8.11 -5.84
CA ASP A 3 22.21 -7.76 -7.07
C ASP A 3 21.92 -6.26 -7.08
N MET A 4 22.95 -5.47 -7.39
CA MET A 4 22.84 -4.03 -7.58
C MET A 4 22.85 -3.73 -9.07
N LEU A 5 21.69 -3.40 -9.61
CA LEU A 5 21.57 -2.91 -10.97
C LEU A 5 21.74 -1.39 -10.97
N TYR A 6 22.69 -0.90 -11.75
CA TYR A 6 22.98 0.53 -11.92
C TYR A 6 22.34 1.05 -13.20
N PHE A 7 21.36 1.93 -13.07
CA PHE A 7 20.65 2.52 -14.21
C PHE A 7 20.74 4.06 -14.17
N PRO A 8 21.65 4.66 -14.95
CA PRO A 8 21.61 6.09 -15.20
C PRO A 8 20.48 6.38 -16.20
N LEU A 9 19.43 7.11 -15.77
CA LEU A 9 18.26 7.35 -16.62
C LEU A 9 18.50 8.44 -17.68
N PHE A 10 19.16 9.53 -17.32
CA PHE A 10 19.45 10.65 -18.22
C PHE A 10 20.76 11.35 -17.82
N GLU A 11 21.63 11.52 -18.80
CA GLU A 11 22.90 12.23 -18.69
C GLU A 11 22.94 13.30 -19.79
N PHE A 12 23.17 14.55 -19.40
CA PHE A 12 23.38 15.61 -20.37
C PHE A 12 24.29 16.70 -19.82
N TYR A 13 24.94 17.40 -20.73
CA TYR A 13 25.70 18.60 -20.41
C TYR A 13 24.77 19.80 -20.50
N TRP A 14 24.83 20.66 -19.48
CA TRP A 14 24.13 21.92 -19.53
C TRP A 14 24.71 22.76 -20.69
N PRO A 15 23.87 23.25 -21.60
CA PRO A 15 24.34 24.09 -22.69
C PRO A 15 25.02 25.36 -22.15
N SER A 16 26.14 25.74 -22.75
CA SER A 16 27.06 26.77 -22.24
C SER A 16 26.44 28.17 -22.11
N TRP A 17 25.29 28.40 -22.74
CA TRP A 17 24.54 29.65 -22.69
C TRP A 17 23.79 29.91 -21.38
N ILE A 18 23.70 28.93 -20.45
CA ILE A 18 23.02 29.10 -19.17
C ILE A 18 23.99 29.70 -18.15
N PRO A 19 23.73 30.91 -17.63
CA PRO A 19 24.54 31.46 -16.55
C PRO A 19 24.42 30.58 -15.30
N PHE A 20 25.50 30.47 -14.52
CA PHE A 20 25.65 29.66 -13.29
C PHE A 20 25.83 28.14 -13.48
N ILE A 21 25.07 27.48 -14.35
CA ILE A 21 25.13 26.00 -14.50
C ILE A 21 25.64 25.56 -15.88
N GLY A 22 25.82 26.48 -16.84
CA GLY A 22 26.32 26.17 -18.19
C GLY A 22 27.64 25.42 -18.20
N GLY A 23 27.70 24.35 -18.99
CA GLY A 23 28.85 23.46 -19.11
C GLY A 23 28.98 22.38 -18.04
N ASN A 24 28.15 22.39 -16.98
CA ASN A 24 28.20 21.36 -15.96
C ASN A 24 27.61 20.03 -16.47
N TYR A 25 28.24 18.93 -16.06
CA TYR A 25 27.70 17.58 -16.26
C TYR A 25 26.58 17.34 -15.26
N PHE A 26 25.40 16.96 -15.76
CA PHE A 26 24.27 16.63 -14.92
C PHE A 26 23.75 15.23 -15.23
N GLN A 27 23.51 14.50 -14.16
CA GLN A 27 22.95 13.16 -14.18
C GLN A 27 21.72 13.15 -13.30
N PHE A 28 20.56 12.92 -13.90
CA PHE A 28 19.26 13.11 -13.25
C PHE A 28 18.95 12.05 -12.19
N PHE A 29 19.41 10.81 -12.40
CA PHE A 29 19.09 9.72 -11.48
C PHE A 29 20.09 8.57 -11.65
N SER A 30 20.88 8.32 -10.62
CA SER A 30 21.84 7.22 -10.51
C SER A 30 21.23 6.10 -9.67
N ALA A 31 20.18 5.47 -10.19
CA ALA A 31 19.45 4.46 -9.43
C ALA A 31 20.35 3.24 -9.18
N ILE A 32 20.55 2.89 -7.92
CA ILE A 32 21.16 1.63 -7.51
C ILE A 32 20.01 0.76 -7.03
N PHE A 33 19.42 0.01 -7.96
CA PHE A 33 18.29 -0.85 -7.66
C PHE A 33 18.78 -2.13 -7.02
N ASN A 34 18.48 -2.30 -5.73
CA ASN A 34 18.62 -3.58 -5.06
C ASN A 34 17.39 -4.44 -5.37
N VAL A 35 17.62 -5.58 -6.04
CA VAL A 35 16.55 -6.50 -6.43
C VAL A 35 15.79 -7.03 -5.20
N ALA A 36 16.47 -7.19 -4.06
CA ALA A 36 15.85 -7.64 -2.82
C ALA A 36 14.83 -6.61 -2.30
N ASP A 37 15.24 -5.35 -2.16
CA ASP A 37 14.36 -4.30 -1.63
C ASP A 37 13.17 -4.04 -2.56
N ALA A 38 13.37 -4.13 -3.88
CA ALA A 38 12.29 -4.03 -4.86
C ALA A 38 11.27 -5.17 -4.73
N SER A 39 11.74 -6.41 -4.52
CA SER A 39 10.86 -7.57 -4.33
C SER A 39 10.06 -7.50 -3.02
N ILE A 40 10.67 -6.99 -1.95
CA ILE A 40 10.00 -6.76 -0.67
C ILE A 40 8.92 -5.69 -0.84
N PHE A 41 9.24 -4.56 -1.47
CA PHE A 41 8.27 -3.48 -1.73
C PHE A 41 7.05 -3.98 -2.51
N ILE A 42 7.27 -4.71 -3.61
CA ILE A 42 6.20 -5.28 -4.42
C ILE A 42 5.35 -6.26 -3.61
N GLY A 43 5.99 -7.15 -2.83
CA GLY A 43 5.29 -8.10 -1.97
C GLY A 43 4.39 -7.42 -0.94
N VAL A 44 4.91 -6.40 -0.25
CA VAL A 44 4.14 -5.61 0.72
C VAL A 44 2.99 -4.86 0.04
N CYS A 45 3.23 -4.23 -1.11
CA CYS A 45 2.18 -3.55 -1.87
C CYS A 45 1.05 -4.50 -2.27
N ILE A 46 1.38 -5.70 -2.75
CA ILE A 46 0.38 -6.71 -3.11
C ILE A 46 -0.44 -7.11 -1.87
N ILE A 47 0.20 -7.37 -0.73
CA ILE A 47 -0.49 -7.73 0.52
C ILE A 47 -1.45 -6.62 0.96
N LEU A 48 -1.02 -5.35 0.92
CA LEU A 48 -1.87 -4.22 1.32
C LEU A 48 -3.08 -4.03 0.40
N ILE A 49 -2.89 -4.17 -0.92
CA ILE A 49 -3.99 -4.05 -1.91
C ILE A 49 -4.98 -5.22 -1.77
N PHE A 50 -4.48 -6.44 -1.57
CA PHE A 50 -5.30 -7.65 -1.54
C PHE A 50 -5.63 -8.14 -0.12
N GLN A 51 -5.47 -7.29 0.90
CA GLN A 51 -5.72 -7.65 2.31
C GLN A 51 -7.09 -8.32 2.53
N LYS A 52 -8.14 -7.82 1.88
CA LYS A 52 -9.51 -8.34 2.00
C LYS A 52 -9.75 -9.69 1.33
N ARG A 53 -8.88 -10.09 0.40
CA ARG A 53 -8.98 -11.38 -0.31
C ARG A 53 -8.21 -12.47 0.42
N PHE A 54 -7.10 -12.11 1.08
CA PHE A 54 -6.32 -13.05 1.87
C PHE A 54 -6.90 -13.29 3.26
N PHE A 55 -7.56 -12.28 3.85
CA PHE A 55 -8.27 -12.38 5.12
C PHE A 55 -9.75 -12.05 4.89
N PRO A 56 -10.57 -13.01 4.42
CA PRO A 56 -12.01 -12.84 4.48
C PRO A 56 -12.38 -12.64 5.96
N GLU A 57 -12.91 -11.46 6.29
CA GLU A 57 -13.55 -11.24 7.58
C GLU A 57 -14.76 -12.19 7.66
N ASP A 58 -14.59 -13.32 8.36
CA ASP A 58 -15.70 -14.08 8.87
C ASP A 58 -16.40 -13.20 9.90
N LYS A 59 -17.28 -12.32 9.43
CA LYS A 59 -18.19 -11.57 10.30
C LYS A 59 -18.93 -12.61 11.14
N PRO A 60 -18.79 -12.63 12.48
CA PRO A 60 -19.69 -13.39 13.30
C PRO A 60 -21.07 -12.80 13.02
N LYS A 61 -21.98 -13.60 12.47
CA LYS A 61 -23.38 -13.22 12.33
C LYS A 61 -23.94 -13.14 13.75
N GLU A 62 -23.93 -11.95 14.33
CA GLU A 62 -24.64 -11.66 15.56
C GLU A 62 -26.13 -11.70 15.23
N GLN A 63 -26.74 -12.85 15.46
CA GLN A 63 -28.19 -13.06 15.40
C GLN A 63 -28.80 -12.35 16.61
N LEU A 64 -29.10 -11.06 16.47
CA LEU A 64 -30.00 -10.36 17.37
C LEU A 64 -31.43 -10.73 16.94
N GLU A 65 -31.98 -11.80 17.51
CA GLU A 65 -33.42 -11.98 17.49
C GLU A 65 -34.06 -10.90 18.38
N PRO A 66 -35.04 -10.11 17.87
CA PRO A 66 -35.79 -9.22 18.74
C PRO A 66 -36.65 -10.07 19.66
N MET A 67 -36.30 -10.12 20.95
CA MET A 67 -37.20 -10.62 21.99
C MET A 67 -38.40 -9.65 22.05
N ALA A 68 -39.45 -9.96 21.29
CA ALA A 68 -40.76 -9.37 21.47
C ALA A 68 -41.29 -9.85 22.82
N VAL A 69 -41.06 -9.04 23.86
CA VAL A 69 -41.73 -9.20 25.16
C VAL A 69 -43.16 -8.72 24.96
N ASN A 70 -44.12 -9.66 24.90
CA ASN A 70 -45.53 -9.34 25.03
C ASN A 70 -45.79 -8.84 26.47
N GLU A 71 -46.20 -7.59 26.62
CA GLU A 71 -46.52 -6.93 27.89
C GLU A 71 -47.95 -7.22 28.41
N GLU A 72 -48.66 -8.22 27.88
CA GLU A 72 -50.09 -8.40 28.20
C GLU A 72 -50.46 -9.86 28.51
N GLU A 73 -50.04 -10.43 29.66
CA GLU A 73 -50.76 -11.57 30.25
C GLU A 73 -50.34 -11.90 31.72
N VAL A 74 -50.43 -10.95 32.65
CA VAL A 74 -50.58 -11.31 34.10
C VAL A 74 -51.51 -10.31 34.78
N GLN A 75 -52.78 -10.36 34.40
CA GLN A 75 -53.88 -9.81 35.18
C GLN A 75 -55.07 -10.77 34.98
N GLN A 76 -55.62 -11.29 36.08
CA GLN A 76 -56.51 -12.48 36.23
C GLN A 76 -55.70 -13.77 36.45
N ASP A 77 -55.80 -14.53 37.56
CA ASP A 77 -56.88 -14.77 38.52
C ASP A 77 -56.30 -14.80 39.95
N ILE A 78 -56.88 -14.06 40.92
CA ILE A 78 -57.67 -14.54 42.09
C ILE A 78 -56.95 -15.58 42.95
#